data_AF-A0A7S2QA16-F1
#
_entry.id   AF-A0A7S2QA16-F1
#
_cell.length_a   1.000
_cell.length_b   1.000
_cell.length_c   1.000
_cell.angle_alpha   90.00
_cell.angle_beta   90.00
_cell.angle_gamma   90.00
#
_symmetry.space_group_name_H-M   'P 1'
#
loop_
_entity.id
_entity.type
_entity.pdbx_description
1 polymer ?
#
loop_
_entity_poly.entity_id
_entity_poly.type
_entity_poly.pdbx_seq_one_letter_code
_entity_poly.pdbx_strand_id
1 'polypeptide(L)'
;EFRFAEQQSCYICKCNFTDVHHFYADLCPSCAALNYEKRSAAVDMTGRVCLVTGARVKVGFQICLKLLRMGARVIATTRFPSDAMRRYKTEPDSSLWLSRLEVLGLDFRFVGAVERFCAWLSAREAYLDVVINNAAQTIRRPAPYYKHLVEAERFGHPPMSDGALLYSVTPSMTDSGDTFLPARSLGSCAIARAADSGANPLEKAIGGLVFCTSAEASQIVVLPADENEVGFPAGEFDAHGQQLDARSKNSWKLKLEEVSSEEALEVLLINVVAPLLLNSRLLPLLRGSPHEHRYVVNVSAMEGKFNRAKTPFHPHTNMAKAALNMMTRTCAADLARNSNVFMTSVDAGWINDECPLPEALARAGRGFQTPLDEIDAAARVLDPIIAGMRWAATAGE
;
A
#
# COMPACT_ATOMS: atom_id res chain seq x y z
N GLU A 1 28.96 -22.53 14.99
CA GLU A 1 27.62 -22.67 14.38
C GLU A 1 26.59 -22.67 15.50
N PHE A 2 25.58 -21.80 15.43
CA PHE A 2 24.52 -21.77 16.43
C PHE A 2 23.48 -22.83 16.06
N ARG A 3 23.07 -23.65 17.04
CA ARG A 3 22.04 -24.67 16.88
C ARG A 3 21.01 -24.52 17.99
N PHE A 4 19.73 -24.71 17.66
CA PHE A 4 18.70 -24.85 18.68
C PHE A 4 18.86 -26.19 19.42
N ALA A 5 18.59 -26.17 20.72
CA ALA A 5 18.56 -27.39 21.53
C ALA A 5 17.39 -28.31 21.14
N GLU A 6 16.28 -27.71 20.68
CA GLU A 6 15.08 -28.40 20.23
C GLU A 6 14.81 -28.10 18.75
N GLN A 7 14.17 -29.06 18.09
CA GLN A 7 13.81 -28.95 16.69
C GLN A 7 12.74 -27.85 16.48
N GLN A 8 13.02 -26.92 15.57
CA GLN A 8 12.12 -25.83 15.20
C GLN A 8 11.41 -26.13 13.87
N SER A 9 10.27 -25.49 13.62
CA SER A 9 9.57 -25.56 12.32
C SER A 9 9.78 -24.27 11.53
N CYS A 10 10.31 -24.38 10.32
CA CYS A 10 10.59 -23.22 9.47
C CYS A 10 9.29 -22.48 9.10
N TYR A 11 9.28 -21.16 9.24
CA TYR A 11 8.14 -20.32 8.91
C TYR A 11 7.68 -20.47 7.44
N ILE A 12 8.59 -20.74 6.50
CA ILE A 12 8.27 -20.84 5.06
C ILE A 12 7.92 -22.28 4.64
N CYS A 13 8.90 -23.20 4.64
CA CYS A 13 8.73 -24.58 4.15
C CYS A 13 7.92 -25.47 5.11
N LYS A 14 7.78 -25.07 6.39
CA LYS A 14 7.27 -25.90 7.50
C LYS A 14 8.12 -27.13 7.83
N CYS A 15 9.24 -27.31 7.13
CA CYS A 15 10.22 -28.34 7.40
C CYS A 15 10.93 -28.09 8.73
N ASN A 16 11.30 -29.17 9.40
CA ASN A 16 11.93 -29.09 10.70
C ASN A 16 13.44 -28.88 10.58
N PHE A 17 14.04 -28.09 11.48
CA PHE A 17 15.46 -27.75 11.44
C PHE A 17 16.02 -27.46 12.84
N THR A 18 17.35 -27.49 12.98
CA THR A 18 18.07 -27.14 14.22
C THR A 18 19.19 -26.13 13.99
N ASP A 19 19.78 -26.10 12.78
CA ASP A 19 20.82 -25.14 12.41
C ASP A 19 20.25 -23.72 12.25
N VAL A 20 20.83 -22.75 12.94
CA VAL A 20 20.36 -21.36 12.95
C VAL A 20 21.15 -20.53 11.95
N HIS A 21 20.45 -19.83 11.06
CA HIS A 21 21.08 -18.85 10.18
C HIS A 21 21.45 -17.60 10.97
N HIS A 22 22.58 -16.97 10.66
CA HIS A 22 23.09 -15.79 11.39
C HIS A 22 22.12 -14.60 11.42
N PHE A 23 21.19 -14.53 10.46
CA PHE A 23 20.19 -13.45 10.36
C PHE A 23 18.75 -13.89 10.70
N TYR A 24 18.37 -15.14 10.42
CA TYR A 24 16.97 -15.59 10.56
C TYR A 24 16.87 -16.74 11.57
N ALA A 25 16.16 -16.50 12.67
CA ALA A 25 15.90 -17.51 13.69
C ALA A 25 14.77 -18.48 13.30
N ASP A 26 13.77 -17.99 12.55
CA ASP A 26 12.55 -18.75 12.23
C ASP A 26 12.60 -19.49 10.88
N LEU A 27 13.75 -19.49 10.19
CA LEU A 27 13.91 -20.08 8.85
C LEU A 27 14.97 -21.19 8.87
N CYS A 28 14.66 -22.32 8.22
CA CYS A 28 15.67 -23.34 7.94
C CYS A 28 16.79 -22.77 7.04
N PRO A 29 18.00 -23.36 7.04
CA PRO A 29 19.15 -22.80 6.32
C PRO A 29 18.90 -22.49 4.84
N SER A 30 18.17 -23.34 4.12
CA SER A 30 17.87 -23.12 2.70
C SER A 30 16.91 -21.96 2.47
N CYS A 31 15.83 -21.88 3.25
CA CYS A 31 14.89 -20.76 3.19
C CYS A 31 15.56 -19.45 3.63
N ALA A 32 16.40 -19.51 4.67
CA ALA A 32 17.14 -18.36 5.18
C ALA A 32 18.10 -17.81 4.13
N ALA A 33 18.92 -18.67 3.51
CA ALA A 33 19.85 -18.28 2.45
C ALA A 33 19.13 -17.62 1.26
N LEU A 34 18.02 -18.22 0.81
CA LEU A 34 17.22 -17.67 -0.28
C LEU A 34 16.68 -16.27 0.08
N ASN A 35 16.06 -16.10 1.25
CA ASN A 35 15.49 -14.79 1.62
C ASN A 35 16.60 -13.75 1.80
N TYR A 36 17.73 -14.14 2.40
CA TYR A 36 18.89 -13.25 2.59
C TYR A 36 19.44 -12.74 1.25
N GLU A 37 19.62 -13.63 0.27
CA GLU A 37 20.05 -13.25 -1.09
C GLU A 37 19.05 -12.28 -1.75
N LYS A 38 17.75 -12.58 -1.64
CA LYS A 38 16.68 -11.78 -2.25
C LYS A 38 16.60 -10.36 -1.70
N ARG A 39 16.97 -10.12 -0.43
CA ARG A 39 17.06 -8.75 0.13
C ARG A 39 17.89 -7.82 -0.74
N SER A 40 19.04 -8.31 -1.20
CA SER A 40 19.98 -7.56 -2.06
C SER A 40 19.75 -7.71 -3.56
N ALA A 41 18.86 -8.61 -4.01
CA ALA A 41 18.65 -8.85 -5.42
C ALA A 41 18.21 -7.58 -6.16
N ALA A 42 18.84 -7.31 -7.31
CA ALA A 42 18.58 -6.13 -8.12
C ALA A 42 18.70 -6.46 -9.62
N VAL A 43 18.12 -5.58 -10.43
CA VAL A 43 18.23 -5.49 -11.90
C VAL A 43 18.28 -4.02 -12.30
N ASP A 44 18.74 -3.71 -13.51
CA ASP A 44 18.67 -2.36 -14.05
C ASP A 44 17.22 -2.03 -14.47
N MET A 45 16.65 -1.00 -13.85
CA MET A 45 15.32 -0.45 -14.11
C MET A 45 15.40 0.93 -14.77
N THR A 46 16.56 1.34 -15.26
CA THR A 46 16.73 2.61 -15.97
C THR A 46 15.77 2.72 -17.15
N GLY A 47 15.10 3.87 -17.25
CA GLY A 47 14.10 4.11 -18.30
C GLY A 47 12.77 3.38 -18.09
N ARG A 48 12.53 2.76 -16.91
CA ARG A 48 11.24 2.18 -16.55
C ARG A 48 10.43 3.10 -15.63
N VAL A 49 9.12 3.14 -15.84
CA VAL A 49 8.17 3.93 -15.04
C VAL A 49 7.31 3.00 -14.19
N CYS A 50 7.38 3.17 -12.86
CA CYS A 50 6.73 2.30 -11.89
C CYS A 50 5.71 3.09 -11.05
N LEU A 51 4.47 2.60 -10.98
CA LEU A 51 3.45 3.08 -10.07
C LEU A 51 3.43 2.21 -8.80
N VAL A 52 3.52 2.82 -7.62
CA VAL A 52 3.44 2.12 -6.32
C VAL A 52 2.41 2.78 -5.41
N THR A 53 1.46 2.00 -4.92
CA THR A 53 0.42 2.52 -4.01
C THR A 53 0.75 2.26 -2.54
N GLY A 54 0.36 3.15 -1.63
CA GLY A 54 0.60 2.99 -0.20
C GLY A 54 2.06 3.16 0.18
N ALA A 55 2.74 4.12 -0.43
CA ALA A 55 4.20 4.25 -0.47
C ALA A 55 4.82 5.11 0.65
N ARG A 56 4.08 5.44 1.71
CA ARG A 56 4.58 6.37 2.75
C ARG A 56 5.47 5.71 3.80
N VAL A 57 5.11 4.50 4.22
CA VAL A 57 5.77 3.79 5.33
C VAL A 57 5.81 2.29 5.05
N LYS A 58 6.63 1.59 5.84
CA LYS A 58 6.76 0.13 5.85
C LYS A 58 7.05 -0.44 4.46
N VAL A 59 6.35 -1.50 4.06
CA VAL A 59 6.56 -2.25 2.81
C VAL A 59 6.54 -1.35 1.57
N GLY A 60 5.54 -0.47 1.45
CA GLY A 60 5.43 0.44 0.31
C GLY A 60 6.61 1.39 0.18
N PHE A 61 7.13 1.88 1.31
CA PHE A 61 8.33 2.72 1.34
C PHE A 61 9.57 1.95 0.87
N GLN A 62 9.77 0.73 1.36
CA GLN A 62 10.90 -0.12 0.96
C GLN A 62 10.82 -0.58 -0.50
N ILE A 63 9.62 -0.83 -1.03
CA ILE A 63 9.39 -1.12 -2.45
C ILE A 63 9.87 0.06 -3.32
N CYS A 64 9.40 1.27 -3.03
CA CYS A 64 9.80 2.47 -3.76
C CYS A 64 11.31 2.69 -3.69
N LEU A 65 11.90 2.59 -2.50
CA LEU A 65 13.33 2.77 -2.28
C LEU A 65 14.15 1.79 -3.12
N LYS A 66 13.77 0.51 -3.14
CA LYS A 66 14.46 -0.51 -3.92
C LYS A 66 14.31 -0.28 -5.44
N LEU A 67 13.13 0.12 -5.92
CA LEU A 67 12.93 0.49 -7.34
C LEU A 67 13.77 1.71 -7.75
N LEU A 68 13.81 2.75 -6.91
CA LEU A 68 14.59 3.97 -7.14
C LEU A 68 16.10 3.69 -7.21
N ARG A 69 16.59 2.84 -6.29
CA ARG A 69 17.98 2.34 -6.25
C ARG A 69 18.32 1.44 -7.45
N MET A 70 17.33 0.78 -8.06
CA MET A 70 17.47 0.06 -9.33
C MET A 70 17.42 0.97 -10.57
N GLY A 71 17.19 2.28 -10.41
CA GLY A 71 17.19 3.25 -11.53
C GLY A 71 15.82 3.62 -12.09
N ALA A 72 14.73 3.08 -11.55
CA ALA A 72 13.37 3.38 -12.03
C ALA A 72 12.96 4.84 -11.76
N ARG A 73 12.04 5.36 -12.58
CA ARG A 73 11.15 6.48 -12.22
C ARG A 73 9.98 5.91 -11.43
N VAL A 74 9.71 6.45 -10.25
CA VAL A 74 8.66 5.95 -9.36
C VAL A 74 7.61 7.04 -9.12
N ILE A 75 6.37 6.71 -9.47
CA ILE A 75 5.17 7.46 -9.13
C ILE A 75 4.56 6.75 -7.92
N ALA A 76 4.66 7.38 -6.76
CA ALA A 76 4.22 6.85 -5.48
C ALA A 76 2.90 7.50 -5.06
N THR A 77 1.94 6.72 -4.52
CA THR A 77 0.69 7.28 -3.97
C THR A 77 0.52 7.01 -2.49
N THR A 78 -0.06 7.97 -1.77
CA THR A 78 -0.35 7.89 -0.33
C THR A 78 -1.38 8.95 0.06
N ARG A 79 -2.05 8.78 1.20
CA ARG A 79 -2.90 9.84 1.77
C ARG A 79 -2.10 11.07 2.25
N PHE A 80 -0.85 10.88 2.65
CA PHE A 80 0.02 11.91 3.24
C PHE A 80 1.32 12.05 2.43
N PRO A 81 1.30 12.81 1.31
CA PRO A 81 2.43 12.93 0.39
C PRO A 81 3.59 13.75 0.95
N SER A 82 3.35 14.79 1.76
CA SER A 82 4.40 15.63 2.34
C SER A 82 5.22 14.87 3.39
N ASP A 83 4.56 14.07 4.24
CA ASP A 83 5.23 13.16 5.19
C ASP A 83 6.05 12.10 4.45
N ALA A 84 5.50 11.49 3.39
CA ALA A 84 6.23 10.54 2.57
C ALA A 84 7.50 11.17 1.96
N MET A 85 7.36 12.33 1.32
CA MET A 85 8.49 13.05 0.72
C MET A 85 9.56 13.39 1.76
N ARG A 86 9.17 13.79 2.97
CA ARG A 86 10.11 14.03 4.08
C ARG A 86 10.91 12.78 4.43
N ARG A 87 10.26 11.62 4.53
CA ARG A 87 10.91 10.33 4.82
C ARG A 87 11.89 9.92 3.72
N TYR A 88 11.51 10.08 2.45
CA TYR A 88 12.43 9.78 1.34
C TYR A 88 13.66 10.70 1.34
N LYS A 89 13.50 11.99 1.68
CA LYS A 89 14.62 12.93 1.80
C LYS A 89 15.59 12.60 2.94
N THR A 90 15.15 11.85 3.95
CA THR A 90 16.05 11.43 5.05
C THR A 90 16.91 10.23 4.72
N GLU A 91 16.66 9.53 3.61
CA GLU A 91 17.52 8.44 3.16
C GLU A 91 18.91 8.98 2.76
N PRO A 92 20.03 8.36 3.21
CA PRO A 92 21.38 8.88 2.98
C PRO A 92 21.75 9.06 1.50
N ASP A 93 21.20 8.21 0.64
CA ASP A 93 21.45 8.17 -0.80
C ASP A 93 20.36 8.89 -1.62
N SER A 94 19.44 9.60 -0.95
CA SER A 94 18.29 10.25 -1.60
C SER A 94 18.67 11.17 -2.75
N SER A 95 19.77 11.92 -2.64
CA SER A 95 20.26 12.81 -3.70
C SER A 95 20.51 12.11 -5.05
N LEU A 96 20.76 10.79 -5.06
CA LEU A 96 21.02 10.01 -6.27
C LEU A 96 19.75 9.65 -7.07
N TRP A 97 18.59 9.66 -6.42
CA TRP A 97 17.36 9.13 -7.01
C TRP A 97 16.11 9.97 -6.77
N LEU A 98 16.16 10.99 -5.91
CA LEU A 98 14.99 11.81 -5.55
C LEU A 98 14.37 12.51 -6.75
N SER A 99 15.18 12.89 -7.75
CA SER A 99 14.69 13.49 -9.02
C SER A 99 13.80 12.55 -9.84
N ARG A 100 13.84 11.24 -9.57
CA ARG A 100 13.03 10.21 -10.21
C ARG A 100 11.80 9.81 -9.40
N LEU A 101 11.61 10.39 -8.20
CA LEU A 101 10.47 10.13 -7.32
C LEU A 101 9.43 11.25 -7.42
N GLU A 102 8.19 10.86 -7.70
CA GLU A 102 7.01 11.72 -7.57
C GLU A 102 6.07 11.11 -6.54
N VAL A 103 5.55 11.91 -5.59
CA VAL A 103 4.64 11.43 -4.54
C VAL A 103 3.32 12.18 -4.63
N LEU A 104 2.22 11.44 -4.83
CA LEU A 104 0.89 11.97 -5.08
C LEU A 104 -0.08 11.61 -3.95
N GLY A 105 -0.90 12.60 -3.58
CA GLY A 105 -1.97 12.47 -2.61
C GLY A 105 -3.16 11.72 -3.19
N LEU A 106 -3.51 10.55 -2.64
CA LEU A 106 -4.67 9.77 -3.09
C LEU A 106 -5.26 8.93 -1.95
N ASP A 107 -6.59 9.02 -1.79
CA ASP A 107 -7.34 8.23 -0.82
C ASP A 107 -8.31 7.29 -1.54
N PHE A 108 -8.08 5.98 -1.39
CA PHE A 108 -8.83 4.93 -2.08
C PHE A 108 -10.25 4.71 -1.57
N ARG A 109 -10.64 5.39 -0.49
CA ARG A 109 -12.05 5.42 -0.06
C ARG A 109 -12.92 6.18 -1.07
N PHE A 110 -12.33 7.07 -1.87
CA PHE A 110 -13.05 7.87 -2.86
C PHE A 110 -12.81 7.34 -4.27
N VAL A 111 -13.72 6.47 -4.73
CA VAL A 111 -13.63 5.82 -6.05
C VAL A 111 -13.51 6.84 -7.19
N GLY A 112 -14.25 7.95 -7.14
CA GLY A 112 -14.16 9.01 -8.14
C GLY A 112 -12.77 9.67 -8.21
N ALA A 113 -12.05 9.75 -7.10
CA ALA A 113 -10.66 10.23 -7.10
C ALA A 113 -9.71 9.23 -7.76
N VAL A 114 -9.94 7.92 -7.58
CA VAL A 114 -9.16 6.87 -8.25
C VAL A 114 -9.39 6.88 -9.77
N GLU A 115 -10.63 7.00 -10.24
CA GLU A 115 -10.95 7.10 -11.67
C GLU A 115 -10.31 8.34 -12.31
N ARG A 116 -10.46 9.51 -11.68
CA ARG A 116 -9.81 10.74 -12.18
C ARG A 116 -8.28 10.63 -12.14
N PHE A 117 -7.71 9.96 -11.13
CA PHE A 117 -6.27 9.74 -11.06
C PHE A 117 -5.81 8.90 -12.24
N CYS A 118 -6.55 7.85 -12.59
CA CYS A 118 -6.25 7.03 -13.75
C CYS A 118 -6.34 7.82 -15.05
N ALA A 119 -7.39 8.64 -15.22
CA ALA A 119 -7.55 9.48 -16.41
C ALA A 119 -6.42 10.50 -16.55
N TRP A 120 -6.06 11.19 -15.46
CA TRP A 120 -4.95 12.13 -15.43
C TRP A 120 -3.61 11.45 -15.74
N LEU A 121 -3.35 10.28 -15.15
CA LEU A 121 -2.10 9.55 -15.38
C LEU A 121 -1.99 9.09 -16.83
N SER A 122 -3.10 8.59 -17.41
CA SER A 122 -3.20 8.19 -18.81
C SER A 122 -3.02 9.35 -19.80
N ALA A 123 -3.39 10.57 -19.42
CA ALA A 123 -3.17 11.75 -20.26
C ALA A 123 -1.73 12.26 -20.21
N ARG A 124 -1.01 11.99 -19.10
CA ARG A 124 0.32 12.56 -18.83
C ARG A 124 1.47 11.63 -19.18
N GLU A 125 1.36 10.37 -18.79
CA GLU A 125 2.44 9.40 -19.00
C GLU A 125 2.28 8.73 -20.36
N ALA A 126 3.38 8.53 -21.07
CA ALA A 126 3.36 7.77 -22.33
C ALA A 126 3.13 6.28 -22.09
N TYR A 127 3.64 5.75 -20.96
CA TYR A 127 3.55 4.35 -20.60
C TYR A 127 3.81 4.11 -19.12
N LEU A 128 3.51 2.89 -18.67
CA LEU A 128 3.94 2.32 -17.40
C LEU A 128 4.58 0.96 -17.65
N ASP A 129 5.56 0.58 -16.83
CA ASP A 129 6.20 -0.73 -16.88
C ASP A 129 5.77 -1.64 -15.74
N VAL A 130 5.53 -1.03 -14.58
CA VAL A 130 5.19 -1.75 -13.36
C VAL A 130 4.06 -1.02 -12.65
N VAL A 131 3.03 -1.78 -12.24
CA VAL A 131 2.01 -1.32 -11.28
C VAL A 131 2.06 -2.22 -10.05
N ILE A 132 2.33 -1.64 -8.89
CA ILE A 132 2.34 -2.33 -7.60
C ILE A 132 1.17 -1.85 -6.74
N ASN A 133 0.15 -2.68 -6.64
CA ASN A 133 -0.99 -2.48 -5.76
C ASN A 133 -0.62 -2.95 -4.35
N ASN A 134 0.07 -2.08 -3.60
CA ASN A 134 0.51 -2.34 -2.24
C ASN A 134 -0.41 -1.73 -1.16
N ALA A 135 -1.09 -0.62 -1.44
CA ALA A 135 -2.02 -0.01 -0.49
C ALA A 135 -3.09 -1.02 -0.06
N ALA A 136 -3.19 -1.25 1.24
CA ALA A 136 -4.19 -2.12 1.82
C ALA A 136 -4.55 -1.67 3.24
N GLN A 137 -5.79 -1.90 3.62
CA GLN A 137 -6.27 -1.84 4.98
C GLN A 137 -6.29 -3.25 5.58
N THR A 138 -5.43 -3.50 6.56
CA THR A 138 -5.48 -4.70 7.42
C THR A 138 -6.16 -4.39 8.75
N ILE A 139 -5.83 -3.22 9.33
CA ILE A 139 -6.50 -2.67 10.51
C ILE A 139 -7.11 -1.34 10.14
N ARG A 140 -8.40 -1.15 10.45
CA ARG A 140 -9.05 0.15 10.38
C ARG A 140 -8.48 1.06 11.46
N ARG A 141 -7.91 2.19 11.03
CA ARG A 141 -7.47 3.26 11.91
C ARG A 141 -8.42 4.46 11.74
N PRO A 142 -9.00 4.98 12.83
CA PRO A 142 -9.94 6.09 12.77
C PRO A 142 -9.23 7.43 12.56
N ALA A 143 -10.00 8.51 12.33
CA ALA A 143 -9.47 9.86 12.10
C ALA A 143 -8.43 10.33 13.14
N PRO A 144 -8.61 10.13 14.48
CA PRO A 144 -7.65 10.56 15.49
C PRO A 144 -6.25 9.97 15.33
N TYR A 145 -6.14 8.75 14.81
CA TYR A 145 -4.85 8.11 14.54
C TYR A 145 -3.97 8.92 13.57
N TYR A 146 -4.60 9.61 12.62
CA TYR A 146 -3.91 10.37 11.57
C TYR A 146 -3.76 11.86 11.87
N LYS A 147 -4.37 12.37 12.95
CA LYS A 147 -4.46 13.81 13.26
C LYS A 147 -3.10 14.52 13.21
N HIS A 148 -2.06 13.90 13.79
CA HIS A 148 -0.69 14.43 13.79
C HIS A 148 -0.06 14.60 12.40
N LEU A 149 -0.50 13.82 11.40
CA LEU A 149 0.01 13.92 10.02
C LEU A 149 -0.68 15.04 9.25
N VAL A 150 -1.98 15.25 9.50
CA VAL A 150 -2.79 16.22 8.74
C VAL A 150 -2.30 17.64 8.98
N GLU A 151 -1.89 17.97 10.20
CA GLU A 151 -1.29 19.27 10.50
C GLU A 151 -0.01 19.48 9.68
N ALA A 152 0.90 18.50 9.66
CA ALA A 152 2.14 18.60 8.90
C ALA A 152 1.92 18.70 7.37
N GLU A 153 0.85 18.09 6.85
CA GLU A 153 0.47 18.18 5.42
C GLU A 153 -0.06 19.57 5.04
N ARG A 154 -0.69 20.30 5.97
CA ARG A 154 -1.19 21.68 5.72
C ARG A 154 -0.08 22.72 5.58
N PHE A 155 1.06 22.50 6.22
CA PHE A 155 2.17 23.46 6.29
C PHE A 155 3.39 23.07 5.46
N GLY A 156 3.45 21.84 4.94
CA GLY A 156 4.65 21.29 4.32
C GLY A 156 4.71 21.45 2.79
N HIS A 157 4.76 22.66 2.24
CA HIS A 157 5.05 22.86 0.79
C HIS A 157 6.11 23.95 0.56
N PRO A 158 7.22 23.64 -0.13
CA PRO A 158 7.70 24.47 -1.22
C PRO A 158 7.11 23.97 -2.55
N PRO A 159 6.78 24.87 -3.49
CA PRO A 159 6.26 24.49 -4.80
C PRO A 159 7.38 23.84 -5.61
N MET A 160 7.13 22.71 -6.26
CA MET A 160 8.07 22.19 -7.25
C MET A 160 7.35 21.80 -8.55
N SER A 161 7.79 22.53 -9.60
CA SER A 161 7.56 22.39 -11.05
C SER A 161 6.12 22.19 -11.51
N ASP A 162 5.60 23.23 -12.17
CA ASP A 162 4.40 23.26 -13.03
C ASP A 162 3.74 21.90 -13.29
N GLY A 163 2.70 21.58 -12.50
CA GLY A 163 1.70 20.57 -12.89
C GLY A 163 1.41 19.39 -11.95
N ALA A 164 2.13 19.20 -10.84
CA ALA A 164 1.82 18.10 -9.91
C ALA A 164 0.75 18.51 -8.87
N LEU A 165 -0.50 18.10 -9.10
CA LEU A 165 -1.66 18.40 -8.24
C LEU A 165 -1.60 17.64 -6.90
N LEU A 166 -1.70 18.39 -5.80
CA LEU A 166 -2.50 17.93 -4.65
C LEU A 166 -3.95 17.82 -5.14
N TYR A 167 -4.54 16.63 -5.06
CA TYR A 167 -5.91 16.38 -5.49
C TYR A 167 -6.88 17.30 -4.74
N SER A 168 -7.34 18.36 -5.41
CA SER A 168 -8.48 19.18 -5.04
C SER A 168 -9.62 18.79 -5.97
N VAL A 169 -10.74 18.33 -5.42
CA VAL A 169 -11.96 18.07 -6.18
C VAL A 169 -12.56 19.41 -6.61
N THR A 170 -12.68 19.67 -7.91
CA THR A 170 -13.51 20.77 -8.44
C THR A 170 -14.66 20.20 -9.27
N PRO A 171 -15.90 20.68 -9.10
CA PRO A 171 -16.94 20.52 -10.11
C PRO A 171 -16.79 21.62 -11.16
N SER A 172 -16.73 21.26 -12.43
CA SER A 172 -17.15 22.18 -13.49
C SER A 172 -18.30 21.52 -14.24
N MET A 173 -19.51 21.98 -13.93
CA MET A 173 -20.69 21.87 -14.80
C MET A 173 -20.74 23.12 -15.67
N THR A 174 -19.71 23.36 -16.48
CA THR A 174 -19.83 24.26 -17.63
C THR A 174 -18.93 23.73 -18.73
N ASP A 175 -19.54 23.48 -19.89
CA ASP A 175 -18.89 23.26 -21.16
C ASP A 175 -17.70 24.20 -21.37
N SER A 176 -16.67 23.70 -22.03
CA SER A 176 -15.46 24.37 -22.55
C SER A 176 -14.36 24.77 -21.54
N GLY A 177 -13.31 23.94 -21.46
CA GLY A 177 -11.96 24.37 -21.08
C GLY A 177 -11.26 23.55 -19.99
N ASP A 178 -10.41 22.61 -20.41
CA ASP A 178 -9.43 21.92 -19.57
C ASP A 178 -8.57 22.90 -18.77
N THR A 179 -8.86 23.08 -17.48
CA THR A 179 -7.94 23.76 -16.56
C THR A 179 -7.91 23.06 -15.21
N PHE A 180 -6.90 22.22 -15.03
CA PHE A 180 -6.46 21.70 -13.74
C PHE A 180 -5.81 22.85 -12.96
N LEU A 181 -6.54 23.42 -11.99
CA LEU A 181 -6.00 24.51 -11.17
C LEU A 181 -5.21 23.95 -9.97
N PRO A 182 -4.03 24.51 -9.64
CA PRO A 182 -3.38 24.25 -8.37
C PRO A 182 -4.30 24.74 -7.24
N ALA A 183 -4.40 23.97 -6.17
CA ALA A 183 -5.17 24.34 -4.99
C ALA A 183 -4.55 25.61 -4.36
N ARG A 184 -4.98 26.79 -4.82
CA ARG A 184 -4.77 28.02 -4.07
C ARG A 184 -5.50 27.84 -2.76
N SER A 185 -4.75 27.97 -1.66
CA SER A 185 -5.21 28.11 -0.28
C SER A 185 -6.57 28.81 -0.19
N LEU A 186 -7.65 28.04 -0.26
CA LEU A 186 -8.98 28.49 0.10
C LEU A 186 -9.12 28.14 1.57
N GLY A 187 -9.18 29.19 2.39
CA GLY A 187 -9.33 29.09 3.83
C GLY A 187 -10.51 28.19 4.21
N SER A 188 -10.32 27.46 5.31
CA SER A 188 -11.29 26.57 5.95
C SER A 188 -12.05 25.66 4.97
N CYS A 189 -11.63 24.39 4.90
CA CYS A 189 -12.40 23.31 4.33
C CYS A 189 -13.86 23.40 4.82
N ALA A 190 -14.76 23.91 3.97
CA ALA A 190 -16.17 23.73 4.17
C ALA A 190 -16.44 22.26 3.89
N ILE A 191 -16.38 21.42 4.93
CA ILE A 191 -17.21 20.23 4.95
C ILE A 191 -18.59 20.79 4.71
N ALA A 192 -19.14 20.62 3.51
CA ALA A 192 -20.56 20.84 3.33
C ALA A 192 -21.21 19.92 4.36
N ARG A 193 -21.67 20.51 5.47
CA ARG A 193 -22.51 19.82 6.42
C ARG A 193 -23.72 19.45 5.59
N ALA A 194 -23.74 18.23 5.07
CA ALA A 194 -24.95 17.55 4.65
C ALA A 194 -25.75 17.20 5.92
N ALA A 195 -26.06 18.24 6.68
CA ALA A 195 -27.08 18.27 7.70
C ALA A 195 -28.31 18.79 6.96
N ASP A 196 -29.18 17.85 6.53
CA ASP A 196 -30.64 18.00 6.33
C ASP A 196 -31.25 17.27 5.14
N SER A 197 -30.48 16.54 4.33
CA SER A 197 -31.07 15.55 3.42
C SER A 197 -30.79 14.15 3.92
N GLY A 198 -31.84 13.34 4.07
CA GLY A 198 -31.82 11.93 4.48
C GLY A 198 -31.13 10.99 3.48
N ALA A 199 -30.05 11.44 2.83
CA ALA A 199 -29.18 10.64 2.00
C ALA A 199 -28.38 9.66 2.87
N ASN A 200 -28.26 8.42 2.38
CA ASN A 200 -27.60 7.37 3.14
C ASN A 200 -26.07 7.62 3.22
N PRO A 201 -25.35 7.03 4.19
CA PRO A 201 -23.90 7.21 4.34
C PRO A 201 -23.10 6.78 3.10
N LEU A 202 -23.63 5.86 2.30
CA LEU A 202 -23.03 5.34 1.08
C LEU A 202 -23.04 6.37 -0.06
N GLU A 203 -24.12 7.13 -0.24
CA GLU A 203 -24.22 8.23 -1.21
C GLU A 203 -23.29 9.39 -0.84
N LYS A 204 -23.10 9.65 0.46
CA LYS A 204 -22.11 10.62 0.96
C LYS A 204 -20.67 10.18 0.66
N ALA A 205 -20.37 8.88 0.79
CA ALA A 205 -19.04 8.32 0.51
C ALA A 205 -18.74 8.16 -1.01
N ILE A 206 -19.76 7.90 -1.83
CA ILE A 206 -19.62 7.61 -3.26
C ILE A 206 -19.82 8.86 -4.14
N GLY A 207 -20.69 9.80 -3.75
CA GLY A 207 -21.13 10.92 -4.60
C GLY A 207 -20.79 12.34 -4.09
N GLY A 208 -20.21 12.49 -2.90
CA GLY A 208 -19.91 13.80 -2.32
C GLY A 208 -18.71 14.52 -2.97
N LEU A 209 -18.92 15.76 -3.42
CA LEU A 209 -17.84 16.71 -3.72
C LEU A 209 -17.09 17.06 -2.44
N VAL A 210 -15.97 16.40 -2.19
CA VAL A 210 -15.11 16.73 -1.05
C VAL A 210 -14.01 17.68 -1.50
N PHE A 211 -14.17 18.98 -1.22
CA PHE A 211 -13.14 20.01 -1.44
C PHE A 211 -12.03 19.90 -0.38
N CYS A 212 -11.26 18.81 -0.38
CA CYS A 212 -10.15 18.65 0.54
C CYS A 212 -9.05 17.77 -0.04
N THR A 213 -7.86 17.90 0.52
CA THR A 213 -6.70 17.07 0.18
C THR A 213 -6.92 15.62 0.64
N SER A 214 -6.13 14.67 0.12
CA SER A 214 -6.18 13.27 0.59
C SER A 214 -5.87 13.12 2.09
N ALA A 215 -5.07 14.04 2.64
CA ALA A 215 -4.76 14.07 4.07
C ALA A 215 -5.97 14.54 4.88
N GLU A 216 -6.64 15.61 4.46
CA GLU A 216 -7.84 16.12 5.13
C GLU A 216 -9.01 15.15 5.00
N ALA A 217 -9.12 14.44 3.88
CA ALA A 217 -10.13 13.40 3.69
C ALA A 217 -10.01 12.30 4.74
N SER A 218 -8.80 12.02 5.26
CA SER A 218 -8.57 11.08 6.37
C SER A 218 -9.30 11.44 7.66
N GLN A 219 -9.76 12.69 7.80
CA GLN A 219 -10.46 13.20 8.99
C GLN A 219 -11.98 13.16 8.87
N ILE A 220 -12.53 12.62 7.77
CA ILE A 220 -13.97 12.44 7.63
C ILE A 220 -14.46 11.40 8.64
N VAL A 221 -15.42 11.79 9.48
CA VAL A 221 -16.10 10.92 10.44
C VAL A 221 -17.07 10.02 9.69
N VAL A 222 -16.83 8.71 9.75
CA VAL A 222 -17.67 7.67 9.13
C VAL A 222 -18.32 6.80 10.21
N LEU A 223 -17.62 6.56 11.31
CA LEU A 223 -18.06 5.80 12.47
C LEU A 223 -17.94 6.64 13.75
N PRO A 224 -18.70 6.33 14.83
CA PRO A 224 -18.53 6.98 16.14
C PRO A 224 -17.08 6.92 16.67
N ALA A 225 -16.33 5.87 16.31
CA ALA A 225 -14.92 5.74 16.65
C ALA A 225 -14.01 6.81 15.99
N ASP A 226 -14.47 7.49 14.95
CA ASP A 226 -13.73 8.57 14.29
C ASP A 226 -13.81 9.91 15.05
N GLU A 227 -14.71 10.04 16.02
CA GLU A 227 -14.77 11.17 16.95
C GLU A 227 -14.03 10.90 18.26
N ASN A 228 -13.69 9.63 18.52
CA ASN A 228 -13.18 9.18 19.80
C ASN A 228 -11.65 9.06 19.80
N GLU A 229 -10.96 9.93 20.54
CA GLU A 229 -9.50 9.90 20.71
C GLU A 229 -9.02 8.81 21.71
N VAL A 230 -9.94 8.10 22.39
CA VAL A 230 -9.58 7.06 23.35
C VAL A 230 -8.80 5.92 22.67
N GLY A 231 -7.64 5.61 23.25
CA GLY A 231 -6.72 4.59 22.73
C GLY A 231 -5.62 5.14 21.82
N PHE A 232 -5.51 6.46 21.64
CA PHE A 232 -4.44 7.11 20.88
C PHE A 232 -3.70 8.13 21.77
N PRO A 233 -2.73 7.69 22.60
CA PRO A 233 -2.02 8.60 23.50
C PRO A 233 -1.22 9.66 22.75
N ALA A 234 -1.43 10.93 23.10
CA ALA A 234 -0.80 12.06 22.41
C ALA A 234 0.73 12.01 22.54
N GLY A 235 1.44 12.14 21.41
CA GLY A 235 2.90 12.18 21.38
C GLY A 235 3.60 10.82 21.47
N GLU A 236 2.84 9.72 21.56
CA GLU A 236 3.39 8.36 21.56
C GLU A 236 3.30 7.73 20.17
N PHE A 237 4.45 7.31 19.65
CA PHE A 237 4.57 6.78 18.30
C PHE A 237 5.32 5.44 18.28
N ASP A 238 5.00 4.60 17.29
CA ASP A 238 5.74 3.36 17.00
C ASP A 238 7.12 3.64 16.37
N ALA A 239 7.90 2.58 16.13
CA ALA A 239 9.23 2.66 15.53
C ALA A 239 9.25 3.30 14.11
N HIS A 240 8.09 3.42 13.45
CA HIS A 240 7.95 4.07 12.15
C HIS A 240 7.33 5.47 12.26
N GLY A 241 7.25 6.03 13.47
CA GLY A 241 6.65 7.33 13.71
C GLY A 241 5.15 7.37 13.39
N GLN A 242 4.44 6.26 13.64
CA GLN A 242 2.97 6.20 13.54
C GLN A 242 2.35 6.31 14.93
N GLN A 243 1.21 6.99 15.05
CA GLN A 243 0.48 7.08 16.32
C GLN A 243 0.30 5.68 16.95
N LEU A 244 0.65 5.54 18.21
CA LEU A 244 0.42 4.29 18.92
C LEU A 244 -1.09 4.02 19.03
N ASP A 245 -1.50 2.80 18.66
CA ASP A 245 -2.89 2.33 18.82
C ASP A 245 -2.97 1.41 20.04
N ALA A 246 -3.37 1.99 21.16
CA ALA A 246 -3.51 1.33 22.46
C ALA A 246 -4.91 0.75 22.69
N ARG A 247 -5.77 0.67 21.65
CA ARG A 247 -7.09 0.06 21.79
C ARG A 247 -6.95 -1.41 22.17
N SER A 248 -7.78 -1.88 23.11
CA SER A 248 -7.81 -3.27 23.56
C SER A 248 -8.37 -4.24 22.51
N LYS A 249 -9.02 -3.72 21.46
CA LYS A 249 -9.57 -4.46 20.33
C LYS A 249 -9.45 -3.65 19.04
N ASN A 250 -9.12 -4.32 17.95
CA ASN A 250 -8.98 -3.75 16.61
C ASN A 250 -9.53 -4.73 15.55
N SER A 251 -9.52 -4.31 14.27
CA SER A 251 -10.01 -5.09 13.12
C SER A 251 -9.50 -6.53 13.04
N TRP A 252 -8.25 -6.76 13.48
CA TRP A 252 -7.59 -8.06 13.41
C TRP A 252 -8.29 -9.14 14.24
N LYS A 253 -9.02 -8.73 15.29
CA LYS A 253 -9.72 -9.60 16.25
C LYS A 253 -11.24 -9.47 16.18
N LEU A 254 -11.80 -8.85 15.14
CA LEU A 254 -13.25 -8.78 14.94
C LEU A 254 -13.78 -10.11 14.40
N LYS A 255 -14.86 -10.62 14.97
CA LYS A 255 -15.68 -11.70 14.40
C LYS A 255 -16.67 -11.16 13.36
N LEU A 256 -17.37 -12.05 12.67
CA LEU A 256 -18.30 -11.71 11.58
C LEU A 256 -19.35 -10.66 11.99
N GLU A 257 -20.00 -10.89 13.14
CA GLU A 257 -21.04 -10.02 13.69
C GLU A 257 -20.52 -8.66 14.20
N GLU A 258 -19.20 -8.51 14.31
CA GLU A 258 -18.55 -7.32 14.87
C GLU A 258 -17.98 -6.39 13.79
N VAL A 259 -17.98 -6.83 12.53
CA VAL A 259 -17.55 -6.00 11.40
C VAL A 259 -18.67 -5.05 11.04
N SER A 260 -18.43 -3.75 11.20
CA SER A 260 -19.40 -2.74 10.77
C SER A 260 -19.52 -2.68 9.25
N SER A 261 -20.68 -2.27 8.74
CA SER A 261 -20.91 -2.10 7.30
C SER A 261 -19.91 -1.15 6.66
N GLU A 262 -19.55 -0.09 7.38
CA GLU A 262 -18.60 0.95 6.98
C GLU A 262 -17.19 0.40 6.85
N GLU A 263 -16.71 -0.37 7.84
CA GLU A 263 -15.40 -1.01 7.78
C GLU A 263 -15.34 -2.07 6.68
N ALA A 264 -16.42 -2.84 6.50
CA ALA A 264 -16.51 -3.81 5.41
C ALA A 264 -16.42 -3.12 4.04
N LEU A 265 -17.16 -2.03 3.83
CA LEU A 265 -17.11 -1.25 2.60
C LEU A 265 -15.74 -0.61 2.39
N GLU A 266 -15.18 0.03 3.41
CA GLU A 266 -13.88 0.69 3.35
C GLU A 266 -12.78 -0.29 2.94
N VAL A 267 -12.75 -1.49 3.53
CA VAL A 267 -11.78 -2.53 3.17
C VAL A 267 -11.97 -3.01 1.74
N LEU A 268 -13.21 -3.20 1.26
CA LEU A 268 -13.45 -3.60 -0.12
C LEU A 268 -13.06 -2.50 -1.12
N LEU A 269 -13.34 -1.23 -0.80
CA LEU A 269 -12.96 -0.08 -1.62
C LEU A 269 -11.45 0.00 -1.78
N ILE A 270 -10.71 -0.06 -0.66
CA ILE A 270 -9.25 0.07 -0.65
C ILE A 270 -8.57 -1.17 -1.23
N ASN A 271 -8.96 -2.37 -0.80
CA ASN A 271 -8.19 -3.59 -1.08
C ASN A 271 -8.64 -4.31 -2.37
N VAL A 272 -9.82 -3.97 -2.92
CA VAL A 272 -10.39 -4.67 -4.08
C VAL A 272 -10.73 -3.70 -5.20
N VAL A 273 -11.58 -2.69 -4.93
CA VAL A 273 -12.07 -1.78 -5.97
C VAL A 273 -10.94 -0.91 -6.52
N ALA A 274 -10.11 -0.31 -5.67
CA ALA A 274 -9.01 0.52 -6.14
C ALA A 274 -7.99 -0.27 -6.99
N PRO A 275 -7.48 -1.45 -6.57
CA PRO A 275 -6.66 -2.29 -7.44
C PRO A 275 -7.35 -2.69 -8.75
N LEU A 276 -8.65 -3.02 -8.72
CA LEU A 276 -9.41 -3.35 -9.92
C LEU A 276 -9.42 -2.18 -10.92
N LEU A 277 -9.70 -0.98 -10.44
CA LEU A 277 -9.75 0.23 -11.26
C LEU A 277 -8.37 0.59 -11.80
N LEU A 278 -7.33 0.59 -10.96
CA LEU A 278 -5.95 0.83 -11.39
C LEU A 278 -5.53 -0.16 -12.47
N ASN A 279 -5.75 -1.46 -12.25
CA ASN A 279 -5.40 -2.50 -13.21
C ASN A 279 -6.19 -2.37 -14.52
N SER A 280 -7.48 -2.02 -14.45
CA SER A 280 -8.33 -1.89 -15.64
C SER A 280 -8.00 -0.63 -16.45
N ARG A 281 -7.90 0.53 -15.78
CA ARG A 281 -7.79 1.84 -16.43
C ARG A 281 -6.38 2.16 -16.91
N LEU A 282 -5.36 1.63 -16.24
CA LEU A 282 -3.95 1.86 -16.59
C LEU A 282 -3.37 0.80 -17.52
N LEU A 283 -4.15 -0.24 -17.86
CA LEU A 283 -3.71 -1.28 -18.80
C LEU A 283 -3.28 -0.73 -20.17
N PRO A 284 -3.91 0.30 -20.76
CA PRO A 284 -3.41 0.93 -21.98
C PRO A 284 -1.98 1.47 -21.84
N LEU A 285 -1.62 2.06 -20.70
CA LEU A 285 -0.25 2.54 -20.44
C LEU A 285 0.76 1.38 -20.35
N LEU A 286 0.37 0.25 -19.75
CA LEU A 286 1.21 -0.95 -19.73
C LEU A 286 1.42 -1.54 -21.15
N ARG A 287 0.41 -1.43 -22.01
CA ARG A 287 0.50 -1.87 -23.41
C ARG A 287 1.30 -0.92 -24.29
N GLY A 288 1.35 0.37 -23.93
CA GLY A 288 2.12 1.40 -24.63
C GLY A 288 3.61 1.42 -24.28
N SER A 289 4.06 0.62 -23.31
CA SER A 289 5.47 0.61 -22.92
C SER A 289 6.38 0.09 -24.05
N PRO A 290 7.53 0.75 -24.29
CA PRO A 290 8.53 0.28 -25.25
C PRO A 290 9.27 -0.98 -24.74
N HIS A 291 9.15 -1.31 -23.45
CA HIS A 291 9.78 -2.49 -22.87
C HIS A 291 8.91 -3.72 -23.08
N GLU A 292 9.48 -4.85 -23.48
CA GLU A 292 8.70 -6.05 -23.83
C GLU A 292 7.93 -6.66 -22.64
N HIS A 293 8.52 -6.64 -21.45
CA HIS A 293 7.94 -7.26 -20.26
C HIS A 293 7.45 -6.19 -19.28
N ARG A 294 6.15 -6.25 -18.96
CA ARG A 294 5.46 -5.35 -18.04
C ARG A 294 4.83 -6.15 -16.91
N TYR A 295 4.71 -5.54 -15.74
CA TYR A 295 4.36 -6.27 -14.52
C TYR A 295 3.25 -5.59 -13.75
N VAL A 296 2.31 -6.40 -13.25
CA VAL A 296 1.34 -5.97 -12.24
C VAL A 296 1.52 -6.85 -11.02
N VAL A 297 1.81 -6.24 -9.88
CA VAL A 297 1.96 -6.95 -8.61
C VAL A 297 0.85 -6.52 -7.66
N ASN A 298 -0.01 -7.47 -7.33
CA ASN A 298 -1.04 -7.31 -6.30
C ASN A 298 -0.48 -7.82 -4.96
N VAL A 299 -0.22 -6.92 -4.00
CA VAL A 299 0.29 -7.33 -2.68
C VAL A 299 -0.86 -7.92 -1.87
N SER A 300 -0.88 -9.24 -1.84
CA SER A 300 -1.83 -10.06 -1.11
C SER A 300 -1.22 -10.57 0.21
N ALA A 301 -1.82 -11.58 0.80
CA ALA A 301 -1.31 -12.24 1.99
C ALA A 301 -1.84 -13.67 2.09
N MET A 302 -1.35 -14.43 3.06
CA MET A 302 -1.86 -15.77 3.37
C MET A 302 -3.36 -15.75 3.69
N GLU A 303 -3.90 -14.61 4.14
CA GLU A 303 -5.30 -14.33 4.46
C GLU A 303 -6.23 -14.58 3.27
N GLY A 304 -5.73 -14.38 2.03
CA GLY A 304 -6.49 -14.65 0.81
C GLY A 304 -6.44 -16.10 0.29
N LYS A 305 -5.72 -17.01 0.96
CA LYS A 305 -5.61 -18.42 0.54
C LYS A 305 -6.75 -19.26 1.13
N PHE A 306 -7.40 -20.08 0.30
CA PHE A 306 -8.46 -21.01 0.71
C PHE A 306 -7.93 -22.27 1.39
N ASN A 307 -6.84 -22.85 0.87
CA ASN A 307 -6.26 -24.09 1.38
C ASN A 307 -5.36 -23.86 2.60
N ARG A 308 -5.89 -23.25 3.67
CA ARG A 308 -5.24 -23.16 4.99
C ARG A 308 -6.27 -23.13 6.11
N ALA A 309 -5.86 -23.51 7.31
CA ALA A 309 -6.65 -23.25 8.51
C ALA A 309 -6.86 -21.74 8.71
N LYS A 310 -8.10 -21.37 9.06
CA LYS A 310 -8.52 -19.98 9.31
C LYS A 310 -9.03 -19.83 10.73
N THR A 311 -8.75 -18.67 11.32
CA THR A 311 -9.40 -18.22 12.55
C THR A 311 -10.76 -17.62 12.25
N PRO A 312 -11.67 -17.48 13.23
CA PRO A 312 -12.96 -16.79 13.03
C PRO A 312 -12.84 -15.26 12.92
N PHE A 313 -11.62 -14.70 13.00
CA PHE A 313 -11.39 -13.26 13.02
C PHE A 313 -11.12 -12.64 11.64
N HIS A 314 -11.26 -11.31 11.56
CA HIS A 314 -10.98 -10.44 10.40
C HIS A 314 -11.53 -10.96 9.06
N PRO A 315 -12.79 -11.44 8.99
CA PRO A 315 -13.32 -12.08 7.78
C PRO A 315 -13.33 -11.13 6.57
N HIS A 316 -13.60 -9.84 6.78
CA HIS A 316 -13.60 -8.83 5.71
C HIS A 316 -12.23 -8.68 5.03
N THR A 317 -11.13 -8.74 5.80
CA THR A 317 -9.76 -8.69 5.25
C THR A 317 -9.41 -9.97 4.51
N ASN A 318 -9.78 -11.14 5.06
CA ASN A 318 -9.62 -12.43 4.39
C ASN A 318 -10.34 -12.46 3.02
N MET A 319 -11.59 -12.02 3.00
CA MET A 319 -12.41 -11.92 1.78
C MET A 319 -11.78 -10.99 0.75
N ALA A 320 -11.33 -9.80 1.17
CA ALA A 320 -10.71 -8.84 0.26
C ALA A 320 -9.41 -9.37 -0.37
N LYS A 321 -8.54 -10.01 0.43
CA LYS A 321 -7.32 -10.64 -0.09
C LYS A 321 -7.63 -11.82 -1.02
N ALA A 322 -8.68 -12.59 -0.75
CA ALA A 322 -9.13 -13.66 -1.64
C ALA A 322 -9.68 -13.11 -2.97
N ALA A 323 -10.42 -11.99 -2.95
CA ALA A 323 -10.89 -11.32 -4.15
C ALA A 323 -9.72 -10.81 -5.01
N LEU A 324 -8.68 -10.25 -4.39
CA LEU A 324 -7.47 -9.82 -5.09
C LEU A 324 -6.73 -11.01 -5.74
N ASN A 325 -6.60 -12.13 -5.03
CA ASN A 325 -6.04 -13.37 -5.58
C ASN A 325 -6.87 -13.89 -6.75
N MET A 326 -8.20 -13.81 -6.66
CA MET A 326 -9.10 -14.24 -7.73
C MET A 326 -8.96 -13.36 -8.97
N MET A 327 -8.80 -12.03 -8.80
CA MET A 327 -8.52 -11.12 -9.91
C MET A 327 -7.24 -11.54 -10.66
N THR A 328 -6.14 -11.79 -9.94
CA THR A 328 -4.91 -12.30 -10.56
C THR A 328 -5.14 -13.63 -11.26
N ARG A 329 -5.78 -14.61 -10.60
CA ARG A 329 -6.03 -15.93 -11.17
C ARG A 329 -6.85 -15.86 -12.47
N THR A 330 -7.81 -14.95 -12.54
CA THR A 330 -8.67 -14.76 -13.70
C THR A 330 -7.96 -14.05 -14.85
N CYS A 331 -7.20 -12.99 -14.57
CA CYS A 331 -6.69 -12.11 -15.62
C CYS A 331 -5.26 -12.44 -16.09
N ALA A 332 -4.41 -13.05 -15.25
CA ALA A 332 -2.98 -13.14 -15.52
C ALA A 332 -2.62 -13.91 -16.81
N ALA A 333 -3.27 -15.04 -17.07
CA ALA A 333 -2.97 -15.87 -18.24
C ALA A 333 -3.40 -15.21 -19.57
N ASP A 334 -4.46 -14.42 -19.55
CA ASP A 334 -4.89 -13.63 -20.71
C ASP A 334 -3.90 -12.49 -20.98
N LEU A 335 -3.59 -11.71 -19.95
CA LEU A 335 -2.67 -10.57 -20.03
C LEU A 335 -1.25 -10.96 -20.46
N ALA A 336 -0.74 -12.09 -19.95
CA ALA A 336 0.57 -12.59 -20.33
C ALA A 336 0.61 -12.98 -21.81
N ARG A 337 -0.40 -13.74 -22.30
CA ARG A 337 -0.43 -14.22 -23.69
C ARG A 337 -0.70 -13.12 -24.72
N ASN A 338 -1.58 -12.18 -24.39
CA ASN A 338 -2.08 -11.21 -25.36
C ASN A 338 -1.38 -9.85 -25.26
N SER A 339 -0.60 -9.59 -24.21
CA SER A 339 -0.03 -8.27 -23.97
C SER A 339 1.32 -8.28 -23.26
N ASN A 340 1.96 -9.43 -23.01
CA ASN A 340 3.21 -9.53 -22.22
C ASN A 340 3.15 -8.75 -20.89
N VAL A 341 1.96 -8.72 -20.28
CA VAL A 341 1.74 -8.12 -18.95
C VAL A 341 1.59 -9.26 -17.94
N PHE A 342 2.59 -9.41 -17.06
CA PHE A 342 2.62 -10.46 -16.04
C PHE A 342 1.99 -9.96 -14.75
N MET A 343 0.75 -10.39 -14.51
CA MET A 343 0.05 -10.11 -13.25
C MET A 343 0.33 -11.19 -12.21
N THR A 344 0.78 -10.80 -11.02
CA THR A 344 1.06 -11.71 -9.89
C THR A 344 0.38 -11.24 -8.62
N SER A 345 0.05 -12.19 -7.73
CA SER A 345 -0.40 -11.92 -6.36
C SER A 345 0.68 -12.43 -5.43
N VAL A 346 1.23 -11.55 -4.60
CA VAL A 346 2.38 -11.86 -3.75
C VAL A 346 2.01 -11.74 -2.28
N ASP A 347 2.35 -12.76 -1.50
CA ASP A 347 2.34 -12.70 -0.04
C ASP A 347 3.64 -12.05 0.46
N ALA A 348 3.51 -10.87 1.07
CA ALA A 348 4.63 -10.13 1.65
C ALA A 348 5.30 -10.87 2.82
N GLY A 349 4.60 -11.83 3.43
CA GLY A 349 5.04 -12.52 4.65
C GLY A 349 4.65 -11.77 5.92
N TRP A 350 4.93 -12.39 7.07
CA TRP A 350 4.53 -11.88 8.38
C TRP A 350 5.62 -10.96 8.94
N ILE A 351 5.35 -9.65 8.90
CA ILE A 351 6.31 -8.59 9.21
C ILE A 351 5.90 -7.67 10.37
N ASN A 352 4.64 -7.71 10.81
CA ASN A 352 4.14 -6.95 11.94
C ASN A 352 3.20 -7.83 12.76
N ASP A 353 3.09 -7.59 14.08
CA ASP A 353 2.03 -8.20 14.89
C ASP A 353 0.81 -7.27 14.90
N GLU A 354 -0.27 -7.67 14.23
CA GLU A 354 -1.52 -6.92 14.12
C GLU A 354 -2.42 -7.04 15.36
N CYS A 355 -2.05 -7.88 16.33
CA CYS A 355 -2.83 -8.03 17.55
C CYS A 355 -2.91 -6.71 18.33
N PRO A 356 -3.99 -6.50 19.12
CA PRO A 356 -4.09 -5.36 20.03
C PRO A 356 -2.85 -5.24 20.92
N LEU A 357 -2.45 -4.00 21.23
CA LEU A 357 -1.17 -3.69 21.87
C LEU A 357 -0.88 -4.53 23.14
N PRO A 358 -1.84 -4.78 24.06
CA PRO A 358 -1.56 -5.62 25.23
C PRO A 358 -1.15 -7.06 24.89
N GLU A 359 -1.77 -7.66 23.86
CA GLU A 359 -1.42 -9.02 23.40
C GLU A 359 -0.06 -9.03 22.70
N ALA A 360 0.19 -8.04 21.84
CA ALA A 360 1.46 -7.88 21.14
C ALA A 360 2.62 -7.72 22.15
N LEU A 361 2.46 -6.87 23.17
CA LEU A 361 3.45 -6.70 24.25
C LEU A 361 3.66 -7.97 25.06
N ALA A 362 2.58 -8.70 25.38
CA ALA A 362 2.70 -9.97 26.10
C ALA A 362 3.46 -11.04 25.30
N ARG A 363 3.32 -11.05 23.96
CA ARG A 363 4.09 -11.93 23.08
C ARG A 363 5.54 -11.50 22.99
N ALA A 364 5.80 -10.20 22.80
CA ALA A 364 7.15 -9.64 22.78
C ALA A 364 7.90 -9.92 24.09
N GLY A 365 7.22 -9.82 25.24
CA GLY A 365 7.77 -10.17 26.55
C GLY A 365 8.16 -11.65 26.72
N ARG A 366 7.69 -12.53 25.83
CA ARG A 366 8.11 -13.94 25.71
C ARG A 366 9.17 -14.15 24.61
N GLY A 367 9.76 -13.07 24.10
CA GLY A 367 10.79 -13.11 23.06
C GLY A 367 10.25 -13.32 21.64
N PHE A 368 8.94 -13.15 21.40
CA PHE A 368 8.40 -13.24 20.04
C PHE A 368 8.85 -12.05 19.20
N GLN A 369 9.36 -12.35 18.00
CA GLN A 369 9.60 -11.41 16.92
C GLN A 369 8.97 -11.97 15.64
N THR A 370 8.56 -11.10 14.73
CA THR A 370 8.12 -11.54 13.40
C THR A 370 9.28 -12.13 12.61
N PRO A 371 9.02 -13.18 11.80
CA PRO A 371 10.08 -13.93 11.11
C PRO A 371 10.75 -13.16 9.97
N LEU A 372 10.14 -12.06 9.52
CA LEU A 372 10.58 -11.24 8.40
C LEU A 372 10.41 -9.75 8.76
N ASP A 373 11.11 -8.89 8.02
CA ASP A 373 11.00 -7.43 8.12
C ASP A 373 10.47 -6.78 6.82
N GLU A 374 10.35 -5.45 6.79
CA GLU A 374 9.82 -4.73 5.62
C GLU A 374 10.73 -4.81 4.39
N ILE A 375 12.03 -5.06 4.58
CA ILE A 375 12.99 -5.25 3.49
C ILE A 375 12.75 -6.62 2.83
N ASP A 376 12.50 -7.65 3.64
CA ASP A 376 12.10 -8.97 3.15
C ASP A 376 10.78 -8.89 2.37
N ALA A 377 9.78 -8.20 2.92
CA ALA A 377 8.49 -8.00 2.26
C ALA A 377 8.65 -7.28 0.91
N ALA A 378 9.43 -6.20 0.85
CA ALA A 378 9.70 -5.50 -0.41
C ALA A 378 10.43 -6.40 -1.41
N ALA A 379 11.42 -7.17 -0.96
CA ALA A 379 12.14 -8.13 -1.81
C ALA A 379 11.19 -9.19 -2.40
N ARG A 380 10.26 -9.73 -1.60
CA ARG A 380 9.24 -10.68 -2.07
C ARG A 380 8.30 -10.05 -3.09
N VAL A 381 7.80 -8.85 -2.84
CA VAL A 381 6.91 -8.12 -3.75
C VAL A 381 7.59 -7.85 -5.09
N LEU A 382 8.88 -7.53 -5.07
CA LEU A 382 9.65 -7.23 -6.28
C LEU A 382 10.22 -8.46 -6.98
N ASP A 383 10.21 -9.63 -6.34
CA ASP A 383 10.81 -10.85 -6.88
C ASP A 383 10.26 -11.27 -8.25
N PRO A 384 8.93 -11.26 -8.52
CA PRO A 384 8.42 -11.61 -9.85
C PRO A 384 8.94 -10.70 -10.96
N ILE A 385 9.23 -9.43 -10.65
CA ILE A 385 9.76 -8.44 -11.60
C ILE A 385 11.25 -8.72 -11.82
N ILE A 386 12.02 -8.81 -10.74
CA ILE A 386 13.47 -9.04 -10.76
C ILE A 386 13.78 -10.38 -11.45
N ALA A 387 13.08 -11.45 -11.08
CA ALA A 387 13.25 -12.77 -11.67
C ALA A 387 12.82 -12.79 -13.15
N GLY A 388 11.68 -12.17 -13.48
CA GLY A 388 11.22 -12.07 -14.87
C GLY A 388 12.20 -11.30 -15.77
N MET A 389 12.77 -10.21 -15.27
CA MET A 389 13.76 -9.42 -16.01
C MET A 389 15.10 -10.16 -16.17
N ARG A 390 15.55 -10.87 -15.14
CA ARG A 390 16.75 -11.73 -15.25
C ARG A 390 16.54 -12.84 -16.26
N TRP A 391 15.39 -13.50 -16.21
CA TRP A 391 15.03 -14.54 -17.17
C TRP A 391 15.01 -13.99 -18.61
N ALA A 392 14.39 -12.83 -18.82
CA ALA A 392 14.36 -12.18 -20.13
C ALA A 392 15.76 -11.81 -20.67
N ALA A 393 16.67 -11.37 -19.79
CA ALA A 393 18.04 -11.05 -20.18
C ALA A 393 18.83 -12.31 -20.60
N THR A 394 18.55 -13.47 -20.00
CA THR A 394 19.24 -14.73 -20.30
C THR A 394 18.59 -15.58 -21.37
N ALA A 395 17.26 -15.47 -21.57
CA ALA A 395 16.52 -16.27 -22.55
C ALA A 395 16.63 -15.72 -23.99
N GLY A 396 17.25 -14.54 -24.15
CA GLY A 396 17.63 -13.98 -25.44
C GLY A 396 19.05 -14.36 -25.89
N GLU A 397 19.81 -15.10 -25.07
CA GLU A 397 21.00 -15.88 -25.47
C GLU A 397 20.59 -17.31 -25.80
#